data_AF-A0A484GVY6-F1
#
_entry.id   AF-A0A484GVY6-F1
#
_cell.length_a   1.000
_cell.length_b   1.000
_cell.length_c   1.000
_cell.angle_alpha   90.00
_cell.angle_beta   90.00
_cell.angle_gamma   90.00
#
_symmetry.space_group_name_H-M   'P 1'
#
loop_
_entity.id
_entity.type
_entity.pdbx_description
1 polymer ?
#
loop_
_entity_poly.entity_id
_entity_poly.type
_entity_poly.pdbx_seq_one_letter_code
_entity_poly.pdbx_strand_id
1 'polypeptide(L)'
;MGKVRGLRSRVHKAAVRPTGEAAPGPTPPAREAASLQASAGGVGGKEWAFMNASVFAGTTIDPSALVQKLDVDARSSASVRRGESRQDGPQGWAPGPLPRAKAVLPKKEKLKLRRERWLQKIEATRLAEQERKAEQRRRATVVVGDLQPLRDALPELLELQMGGQRRAAIRPRAAQLSRMSAAQRFQLLEEERTRFRELLASPAYRASPLQAIGRQLAQQMRLEGSGQS
;
A
#
# COMPACT_ATOMS: atom_id res chain seq x y z
N MET A 1 -36.95 -1.74 -31.28
CA MET A 1 -35.76 -0.88 -31.13
C MET A 1 -34.68 -1.64 -30.36
N GLY A 2 -33.83 -2.38 -31.07
CA GLY A 2 -32.88 -3.33 -30.50
C GLY A 2 -31.64 -2.66 -29.89
N LYS A 3 -31.19 -3.15 -28.73
CA LYS A 3 -29.98 -2.66 -28.05
C LYS A 3 -28.74 -3.20 -28.77
N VAL A 4 -28.00 -2.30 -29.41
CA VAL A 4 -26.70 -2.62 -30.01
C VAL A 4 -25.73 -2.98 -28.88
N ARG A 5 -25.36 -4.26 -28.81
CA ARG A 5 -24.45 -4.79 -27.79
C ARG A 5 -23.03 -4.40 -28.18
N GLY A 6 -22.53 -3.31 -27.60
CA GLY A 6 -21.17 -2.84 -27.84
C GLY A 6 -20.15 -3.94 -27.54
N LEU A 7 -19.37 -4.31 -28.56
CA LEU A 7 -18.31 -5.31 -28.46
C LEU A 7 -17.18 -4.69 -27.61
N ARG A 8 -17.04 -5.17 -26.36
CA ARG A 8 -15.93 -4.75 -25.50
C ARG A 8 -14.62 -5.22 -26.13
N SER A 9 -13.78 -4.28 -26.53
CA SER A 9 -12.43 -4.59 -26.99
C SER A 9 -11.62 -5.18 -25.84
N ARG A 10 -11.06 -6.37 -26.07
CA ARG A 10 -10.27 -7.10 -25.08
C ARG A 10 -8.86 -6.51 -25.06
N VAL A 11 -8.57 -5.66 -24.06
CA VAL A 11 -7.27 -4.97 -23.91
C VAL A 11 -6.31 -5.85 -23.14
N HIS A 12 -5.75 -6.87 -23.79
CA HIS A 12 -4.55 -7.54 -23.31
C HIS A 12 -3.55 -7.61 -24.46
N LYS A 13 -2.41 -6.92 -24.30
CA LYS A 13 -1.24 -7.15 -25.16
C LYS A 13 -0.51 -8.37 -24.64
N ALA A 14 -0.25 -9.34 -25.51
CA ALA A 14 0.55 -10.51 -25.18
C ALA A 14 2.00 -10.08 -24.83
N ALA A 15 2.62 -10.79 -23.88
CA ALA A 15 4.01 -10.53 -23.52
C ALA A 15 4.95 -10.82 -24.70
N VAL A 16 5.92 -9.93 -24.92
CA VAL A 16 6.99 -10.11 -25.89
C VAL A 16 7.87 -11.26 -25.41
N ARG A 17 7.92 -12.36 -26.19
CA ARG A 17 8.88 -13.44 -25.99
C ARG A 17 10.21 -13.02 -26.64
N PRO A 18 11.35 -13.09 -25.95
CA PRO A 18 12.64 -12.94 -26.60
C PRO A 18 12.87 -14.13 -27.52
N THR A 19 13.04 -13.84 -28.81
CA THR A 19 13.31 -14.81 -29.87
C THR A 19 14.73 -15.37 -29.69
N GLY A 20 14.82 -16.64 -29.32
CA GLY A 20 15.92 -17.53 -29.69
C GLY A 20 15.36 -18.52 -30.72
N GLU A 21 16.10 -18.74 -31.79
CA GLU A 21 15.71 -19.47 -33.01
C GLU A 21 15.16 -20.88 -32.76
N ALA A 22 14.02 -21.18 -33.41
CA ALA A 22 13.75 -22.46 -34.07
C ALA A 22 12.51 -22.31 -34.98
N ALA A 23 12.65 -22.71 -36.24
CA ALA A 23 11.70 -22.54 -37.34
C ALA A 23 10.44 -23.46 -37.23
N PRO A 24 9.40 -23.29 -38.09
CA PRO A 24 8.04 -23.78 -37.88
C PRO A 24 7.74 -25.14 -38.55
N GLY A 25 6.74 -25.86 -38.02
CA GLY A 25 6.15 -27.07 -38.64
C GLY A 25 4.93 -27.60 -37.86
N PRO A 26 3.99 -28.34 -38.50
CA PRO A 26 2.54 -28.21 -38.30
C PRO A 26 1.91 -29.19 -37.29
N THR A 27 0.74 -28.83 -36.73
CA THR A 27 -0.24 -29.75 -36.08
C THR A 27 -1.19 -30.37 -37.13
N PRO A 28 -2.11 -31.34 -36.86
CA PRO A 28 -2.62 -31.96 -35.59
C PRO A 28 -2.78 -33.52 -35.74
N PRO A 29 -3.64 -34.33 -35.03
CA PRO A 29 -4.64 -34.06 -33.98
C PRO A 29 -4.67 -35.03 -32.77
N ALA A 30 -5.65 -34.74 -31.91
CA ALA A 30 -6.02 -35.36 -30.63
C ALA A 30 -6.05 -36.90 -30.57
N ARG A 31 -5.73 -37.45 -29.38
CA ARG A 31 -6.40 -38.64 -28.87
C ARG A 31 -6.40 -38.71 -27.33
N GLU A 32 -7.60 -38.99 -26.84
CA GLU A 32 -7.98 -39.31 -25.47
C GLU A 32 -7.20 -40.47 -24.84
N ALA A 33 -7.08 -40.38 -23.52
CA ALA A 33 -7.13 -41.43 -22.51
C ALA A 33 -6.43 -42.78 -22.79
N ALA A 34 -5.39 -43.09 -22.00
CA ALA A 34 -5.41 -44.21 -21.06
C ALA A 34 -4.09 -44.34 -20.24
N SER A 35 -4.29 -44.68 -18.96
CA SER A 35 -3.47 -45.54 -18.09
C SER A 35 -2.02 -45.17 -17.71
N LEU A 36 -1.91 -44.75 -16.43
CA LEU A 36 -0.95 -45.19 -15.41
C LEU A 36 0.25 -46.04 -15.86
N GLN A 37 1.46 -45.52 -15.67
CA GLN A 37 2.49 -46.28 -14.97
C GLN A 37 3.57 -45.35 -14.39
N ALA A 38 3.83 -45.57 -13.11
CA ALA A 38 4.92 -44.97 -12.37
C ALA A 38 6.27 -45.43 -12.92
N SER A 39 7.24 -44.51 -13.00
CA SER A 39 8.62 -44.85 -12.73
C SER A 39 9.33 -43.66 -12.09
N ALA A 40 10.06 -43.99 -11.03
CA ALA A 40 10.56 -43.12 -10.00
C ALA A 40 11.82 -42.34 -10.41
N GLY A 41 12.04 -41.21 -9.74
CA GLY A 41 13.34 -40.58 -9.66
C GLY A 41 13.26 -39.14 -9.15
N GLY A 42 13.51 -38.94 -7.85
CA GLY A 42 13.60 -37.58 -7.29
C GLY A 42 13.50 -37.52 -5.77
N VAL A 43 14.54 -37.99 -5.09
CA VAL A 43 14.93 -37.78 -3.69
C VAL A 43 14.31 -36.53 -3.03
N GLY A 44 13.68 -36.70 -1.85
CA GLY A 44 13.34 -35.57 -0.97
C GLY A 44 12.06 -35.73 -0.14
N GLY A 45 11.72 -36.92 0.32
CA GLY A 45 10.46 -37.17 1.03
C GLY A 45 10.55 -38.14 2.19
N LYS A 46 11.73 -38.32 2.80
CA LYS A 46 11.92 -39.30 3.87
C LYS A 46 12.49 -38.73 5.17
N GLU A 47 12.81 -37.42 5.20
CA GLU A 47 13.24 -36.75 6.45
C GLU A 47 12.09 -36.17 7.30
N TRP A 48 10.86 -36.05 6.78
CA TRP A 48 9.74 -35.43 7.52
C TRP A 48 8.90 -36.41 8.36
N ALA A 49 8.88 -37.70 8.00
CA ALA A 49 8.04 -38.71 8.65
C ALA A 49 8.63 -39.20 9.99
N PHE A 50 9.94 -39.15 10.17
CA PHE A 50 10.61 -39.62 11.39
C PHE A 50 10.61 -38.59 12.54
N MET A 51 10.41 -37.30 12.23
CA MET A 51 10.47 -36.24 13.24
C MET A 51 9.14 -35.97 13.97
N ASN A 52 8.02 -36.53 13.52
CA ASN A 52 6.69 -36.24 14.09
C ASN A 52 5.99 -37.45 14.74
N ALA A 53 6.48 -38.67 14.51
CA ALA A 53 5.81 -39.88 15.02
C ALA A 53 5.97 -40.07 16.54
N SER A 54 7.01 -39.49 17.15
CA SER A 54 7.33 -39.67 18.58
C SER A 54 6.89 -38.52 19.49
N VAL A 55 6.46 -37.38 18.94
CA VAL A 55 6.16 -36.17 19.73
C VAL A 55 4.90 -36.33 20.59
N PHE A 56 3.94 -37.14 20.14
CA PHE A 56 2.65 -37.36 20.82
C PHE A 56 2.49 -38.79 21.34
N ALA A 57 3.55 -39.61 21.31
CA ALA A 57 3.48 -41.03 21.67
C ALA A 57 3.12 -41.27 23.16
N GLY A 58 3.25 -40.25 24.02
CA GLY A 58 2.87 -40.30 25.44
C GLY A 58 1.65 -39.44 25.81
N THR A 59 0.97 -38.80 24.84
CA THR A 59 -0.17 -37.92 25.16
C THR A 59 -1.48 -38.68 25.08
N THR A 60 -2.08 -38.99 26.23
CA THR A 60 -3.46 -39.45 26.34
C THR A 60 -4.37 -38.22 26.33
N ILE A 61 -5.02 -37.95 25.19
CA ILE A 61 -6.00 -36.87 25.08
C ILE A 61 -7.38 -37.47 25.28
N ASP A 62 -8.08 -37.03 26.33
CA ASP A 62 -9.47 -37.46 26.55
C ASP A 62 -10.37 -36.96 25.42
N PRO A 63 -11.24 -37.80 24.84
CA PRO A 63 -12.09 -37.42 23.72
C PRO A 63 -13.05 -36.28 24.07
N SER A 64 -13.40 -36.12 25.35
CA SER A 64 -14.21 -35.01 25.86
C SER A 64 -13.53 -33.65 25.72
N ALA A 65 -12.18 -33.60 25.79
CA ALA A 65 -11.41 -32.36 25.62
C ALA A 65 -11.34 -31.89 24.16
N LEU A 66 -11.60 -32.80 23.20
CA LEU A 66 -11.69 -32.47 21.77
C LEU A 66 -13.02 -31.81 21.41
N VAL A 67 -14.02 -31.87 22.29
CA VAL A 67 -15.33 -31.26 22.08
C VAL A 67 -15.29 -29.82 22.59
N GLN A 68 -14.82 -28.90 21.74
CA GLN A 68 -14.94 -27.48 22.01
C GLN A 68 -16.40 -27.04 21.86
N LYS A 69 -17.15 -27.02 22.97
CA LYS A 69 -18.47 -26.38 23.01
C LYS A 69 -18.28 -24.87 22.98
N LEU A 70 -18.49 -24.26 21.82
CA LEU A 70 -18.60 -22.81 21.71
C LEU A 70 -19.93 -22.38 22.33
N ASP A 71 -19.86 -21.70 23.49
CA ASP A 71 -21.01 -20.96 24.00
C ASP A 71 -21.29 -19.79 23.05
N VAL A 72 -22.46 -19.85 22.42
CA VAL A 72 -22.89 -18.93 21.34
C VAL A 72 -22.91 -17.46 21.79
N ASP A 73 -22.93 -17.20 23.10
CA ASP A 73 -22.95 -15.85 23.68
C ASP A 73 -21.60 -15.37 24.24
N ALA A 74 -20.55 -16.20 24.26
CA ALA A 74 -19.20 -15.77 24.62
C ALA A 74 -18.49 -15.16 23.41
N ARG A 75 -18.99 -14.02 22.93
CA ARG A 75 -18.29 -13.19 21.95
C ARG A 75 -16.90 -12.82 22.50
N SER A 76 -15.89 -13.07 21.69
CA SER A 76 -14.48 -12.73 21.95
C SER A 76 -14.32 -11.25 22.33
N SER A 77 -14.14 -10.99 23.62
CA SER A 77 -13.84 -9.69 24.23
C SER A 77 -12.48 -9.10 23.82
N ALA A 78 -11.66 -9.89 23.12
CA ALA A 78 -10.31 -9.53 22.67
C ALA A 78 -10.27 -8.42 21.60
N SER A 79 -11.38 -8.09 20.92
CA SER A 79 -11.39 -7.02 19.89
C SER A 79 -11.90 -5.66 20.37
N VAL A 80 -12.40 -5.56 21.61
CA VAL A 80 -12.97 -4.32 22.17
C VAL A 80 -11.91 -3.43 22.85
N ARG A 81 -10.81 -4.01 23.36
CA ARG A 81 -9.75 -3.25 24.04
C ARG A 81 -8.68 -2.73 23.08
N ARG A 82 -9.08 -1.93 22.08
CA ARG A 82 -8.18 -1.01 21.38
C ARG A 82 -8.88 0.34 21.24
N GLY A 83 -9.11 0.97 22.39
CA GLY A 83 -9.73 2.29 22.46
C GLY A 83 -9.79 2.91 23.85
N GLU A 84 -9.14 2.31 24.85
CA GLU A 84 -9.16 2.81 26.22
C GLU A 84 -7.73 3.08 26.68
N SER A 85 -7.21 4.20 26.19
CA SER A 85 -5.99 4.79 26.72
C SER A 85 -6.36 5.66 27.91
N ARG A 86 -5.97 5.17 29.10
CA ARG A 86 -5.69 5.90 30.34
C ARG A 86 -6.82 6.78 30.88
N GLN A 87 -7.62 6.22 31.78
CA GLN A 87 -8.26 7.01 32.83
C GLN A 87 -7.27 7.12 33.98
N ASP A 88 -6.75 8.33 34.20
CA ASP A 88 -6.29 8.85 35.50
C ASP A 88 -6.12 10.37 35.34
N GLY A 89 -7.06 11.16 35.89
CA GLY A 89 -7.03 12.62 35.90
C GLY A 89 -8.43 13.27 35.98
N PRO A 90 -8.73 14.12 36.98
CA PRO A 90 -10.09 14.49 37.35
C PRO A 90 -10.63 15.74 36.63
N GLN A 91 -11.95 15.73 36.47
CA GLN A 91 -12.86 16.89 36.46
C GLN A 91 -12.86 17.81 35.22
N GLY A 92 -13.98 17.75 34.49
CA GLY A 92 -14.51 18.90 33.74
C GLY A 92 -14.39 18.84 32.23
N TRP A 93 -15.26 18.07 31.57
CA TRP A 93 -15.81 18.47 30.26
C TRP A 93 -17.17 17.79 30.03
N ALA A 94 -18.14 18.60 29.63
CA ALA A 94 -19.51 18.16 29.37
C ALA A 94 -19.56 17.06 28.29
N PRO A 95 -20.53 16.13 28.35
CA PRO A 95 -20.64 15.09 27.34
C PRO A 95 -21.12 15.72 26.02
N GLY A 96 -20.16 16.00 25.13
CA GLY A 96 -20.45 16.17 23.71
C GLY A 96 -21.10 14.90 23.16
N PRO A 97 -21.94 14.97 22.11
CA PRO A 97 -22.73 13.85 21.65
C PRO A 97 -21.86 12.61 21.39
N LEU A 98 -22.09 11.57 22.20
CA LEU A 98 -21.42 10.28 22.11
C LEU A 98 -21.43 9.80 20.66
N PRO A 99 -20.30 9.31 20.11
CA PRO A 99 -20.28 8.70 18.80
C PRO A 99 -21.23 7.51 18.84
N ARG A 100 -22.37 7.65 18.16
CA ARG A 100 -23.42 6.63 18.06
C ARG A 100 -22.73 5.28 17.86
N ALA A 101 -22.83 4.42 18.89
CA ALA A 101 -22.62 2.99 18.73
C ALA A 101 -23.29 2.62 17.41
N LYS A 102 -22.53 2.01 16.48
CA LYS A 102 -22.95 1.81 15.08
C LYS A 102 -24.28 1.07 15.08
N ALA A 103 -25.37 1.82 15.15
CA ALA A 103 -26.70 1.29 15.22
C ALA A 103 -26.85 0.49 13.94
N VAL A 104 -27.30 -0.76 14.06
CA VAL A 104 -27.49 -1.61 12.90
C VAL A 104 -28.68 -1.03 12.12
N LEU A 105 -28.40 -0.04 11.28
CA LEU A 105 -29.41 0.65 10.50
C LEU A 105 -30.04 -0.36 9.52
N PRO A 106 -31.35 -0.25 9.27
CA PRO A 106 -32.02 -1.08 8.26
C PRO A 106 -31.38 -0.88 6.88
N LYS A 107 -31.41 -1.93 6.05
CA LYS A 107 -30.76 -1.96 4.73
C LYS A 107 -31.18 -0.79 3.82
N LYS A 108 -32.44 -0.35 3.92
CA LYS A 108 -32.98 0.81 3.17
C LYS A 108 -32.29 2.12 3.55
N GLU A 109 -32.07 2.38 4.84
CA GLU A 109 -31.38 3.58 5.32
C GLU A 109 -29.91 3.56 4.96
N LYS A 110 -29.25 2.41 5.07
CA LYS A 110 -27.84 2.25 4.64
C LYS A 110 -27.67 2.57 3.14
N LEU A 111 -28.63 2.16 2.30
CA LEU A 111 -28.59 2.44 0.88
C LEU A 111 -28.80 3.93 0.57
N LYS A 112 -29.73 4.59 1.27
CA LYS A 112 -29.96 6.05 1.16
C LYS A 112 -28.71 6.83 1.56
N LEU A 113 -28.15 6.53 2.74
CA LEU A 113 -26.91 7.15 3.21
C LEU A 113 -25.74 6.93 2.24
N ARG A 114 -25.65 5.74 1.63
CA ARG A 114 -24.62 5.49 0.60
C ARG A 114 -24.82 6.37 -0.63
N ARG A 115 -26.07 6.55 -1.09
CA ARG A 115 -26.39 7.42 -2.22
C ARG A 115 -26.11 8.89 -1.89
N GLU A 116 -26.53 9.36 -0.73
CA GLU A 116 -26.29 10.73 -0.26
C GLU A 116 -24.80 11.03 -0.13
N ARG A 117 -24.04 10.15 0.53
CA ARG A 117 -22.57 10.28 0.62
C ARG A 117 -21.90 10.27 -0.75
N TRP A 118 -22.43 9.49 -1.68
CA TRP A 118 -21.90 9.48 -3.06
C TRP A 118 -22.22 10.79 -3.78
N LEU A 119 -23.45 11.31 -3.68
CA LEU A 119 -23.81 12.61 -4.25
C LEU A 119 -22.99 13.75 -3.64
N GLN A 120 -22.85 13.78 -2.31
CA GLN A 120 -22.00 14.73 -1.60
C GLN A 120 -20.56 14.67 -2.10
N LYS A 121 -20.01 13.46 -2.32
CA LYS A 121 -18.65 13.31 -2.86
C LYS A 121 -18.54 13.86 -4.29
N ILE A 122 -19.54 13.62 -5.13
CA ILE A 122 -19.58 14.15 -6.50
C ILE A 122 -19.65 15.68 -6.46
N GLU A 123 -20.54 16.24 -5.65
CA GLU A 123 -20.73 17.69 -5.49
C GLU A 123 -19.47 18.35 -4.95
N ALA A 124 -18.85 17.79 -3.91
CA ALA A 124 -17.58 18.29 -3.38
C ALA A 124 -16.47 18.29 -4.44
N THR A 125 -16.39 17.25 -5.28
CA THR A 125 -15.42 17.19 -6.38
C THR A 125 -15.73 18.27 -7.43
N ARG A 126 -17.00 18.45 -7.79
CA ARG A 126 -17.44 19.47 -8.75
C ARG A 126 -17.18 20.89 -8.25
N LEU A 127 -17.46 21.17 -6.97
CA LEU A 127 -17.20 22.47 -6.37
C LEU A 127 -15.70 22.76 -6.34
N ALA A 128 -14.89 21.82 -5.86
CA ALA A 128 -13.43 21.97 -5.87
C ALA A 128 -12.87 22.18 -7.29
N GLU A 129 -13.41 21.50 -8.31
CA GLU A 129 -13.03 21.72 -9.70
C GLU A 129 -13.44 23.11 -10.23
N GLN A 130 -14.62 23.61 -9.84
CA GLN A 130 -15.09 24.94 -10.20
C GLN A 130 -14.24 26.04 -9.55
N GLU A 131 -13.97 25.92 -8.26
CA GLU A 131 -13.09 26.82 -7.51
C GLU A 131 -11.70 26.87 -8.14
N ARG A 132 -11.11 25.70 -8.43
CA ARG A 132 -9.81 25.60 -9.10
C ARG A 132 -9.80 26.29 -10.47
N LYS A 133 -10.87 26.15 -11.25
CA LYS A 133 -10.99 26.82 -12.57
C LYS A 133 -11.17 28.33 -12.41
N ALA A 134 -11.99 28.76 -11.46
CA ALA A 134 -12.19 30.17 -11.16
C ALA A 134 -10.89 30.82 -10.69
N GLU A 135 -10.15 30.15 -9.82
CA GLU A 135 -8.83 30.57 -9.35
C GLU A 135 -7.81 30.65 -10.50
N GLN A 136 -7.76 29.65 -11.40
CA GLN A 136 -6.91 29.72 -12.60
C GLN A 136 -7.26 30.91 -13.49
N ARG A 137 -8.56 31.18 -13.70
CA ARG A 137 -9.00 32.35 -14.47
C ARG A 137 -8.55 33.64 -13.81
N ARG A 138 -8.75 33.77 -12.49
CA ARG A 138 -8.28 34.93 -11.71
C ARG A 138 -6.77 35.08 -11.76
N ARG A 139 -6.01 33.99 -11.63
CA ARG A 139 -4.53 34.03 -11.74
C ARG A 139 -4.07 34.43 -13.14
N ALA A 140 -4.83 34.08 -14.18
CA ALA A 140 -4.52 34.45 -15.56
C ALA A 140 -4.87 35.92 -15.88
N THR A 141 -5.86 36.49 -15.19
CA THR A 141 -6.25 37.90 -15.35
C THR A 141 -5.63 38.75 -14.25
N VAL A 142 -4.82 39.75 -14.60
CA VAL A 142 -4.35 40.74 -13.60
C VAL A 142 -5.52 41.65 -13.25
N VAL A 143 -6.35 41.24 -12.29
CA VAL A 143 -7.52 42.00 -11.84
C VAL A 143 -7.11 42.87 -10.67
N VAL A 144 -6.97 44.17 -10.93
CA VAL A 144 -6.79 45.17 -9.86
C VAL A 144 -8.08 45.24 -9.04
N GLY A 145 -7.98 44.94 -7.74
CA GLY A 145 -9.09 45.08 -6.79
C GLY A 145 -9.88 43.80 -6.46
N ASP A 146 -9.49 42.63 -6.98
CA ASP A 146 -10.06 41.37 -6.47
C ASP A 146 -9.50 41.08 -5.07
N LEU A 147 -10.38 41.09 -4.05
CA LEU A 147 -10.03 40.82 -2.65
C LEU A 147 -10.08 39.32 -2.32
N GLN A 148 -10.60 38.50 -3.22
CA GLN A 148 -10.78 37.07 -2.97
C GLN A 148 -9.45 36.32 -2.76
N PRO A 149 -8.35 36.61 -3.49
CA PRO A 149 -7.04 36.01 -3.22
C PRO A 149 -6.54 36.24 -1.79
N LEU A 150 -6.82 37.42 -1.21
CA LEU A 150 -6.46 37.71 0.17
C LEU A 150 -7.26 36.86 1.14
N ARG A 151 -8.58 36.75 0.94
CA ARG A 151 -9.47 35.94 1.77
C ARG A 151 -9.10 34.46 1.74
N ASP A 152 -8.79 33.94 0.56
CA ASP A 152 -8.42 32.55 0.35
C ASP A 152 -7.04 32.24 0.98
N ALA A 153 -6.13 33.22 1.05
CA ALA A 153 -4.81 33.09 1.69
C ALA A 153 -4.80 33.25 3.22
N LEU A 154 -5.86 33.80 3.83
CA LEU A 154 -5.92 34.01 5.30
C LEU A 154 -5.74 32.72 6.13
N PRO A 155 -6.38 31.58 5.80
CA PRO A 155 -6.19 30.33 6.54
C PRO A 155 -4.74 29.82 6.44
N GLU A 156 -4.12 29.97 5.27
CA GLU A 156 -2.71 29.59 5.07
C GLU A 156 -1.77 30.43 5.92
N LEU A 157 -2.02 31.74 6.02
CA LEU A 157 -1.24 32.63 6.89
C LEU A 157 -1.40 32.27 8.37
N LEU A 158 -2.61 31.88 8.81
CA LEU A 158 -2.85 31.40 10.17
C LEU A 158 -2.07 30.10 10.47
N GLU A 159 -2.08 29.15 9.53
CA GLU A 159 -1.29 27.91 9.65
C GLU A 159 0.21 28.18 9.70
N LEU A 160 0.71 29.12 8.89
CA LEU A 160 2.11 29.53 8.88
C LEU A 160 2.48 30.29 10.16
N GLN A 161 1.57 31.08 10.72
CA GLN A 161 1.78 31.78 12.00
C GLN A 161 1.80 30.80 13.18
N MET A 162 0.99 29.73 13.13
CA MET A 162 0.89 28.72 14.18
C MET A 162 2.03 27.67 14.18
N GLY A 163 2.93 27.67 13.20
CA GLY A 163 4.01 26.66 13.14
C GLY A 163 4.88 26.72 11.90
N GLY A 164 5.22 27.92 11.44
CA GLY A 164 5.98 28.22 10.21
C GLY A 164 7.45 27.83 10.23
N GLN A 165 7.74 26.58 10.59
CA GLN A 165 8.87 25.79 10.09
C GLN A 165 8.38 24.33 10.06
N ARG A 166 7.41 24.03 9.18
CA ARG A 166 7.24 22.64 8.75
C ARG A 166 8.53 22.28 8.02
N ARG A 167 9.46 21.66 8.77
CA ARG A 167 10.58 20.86 8.26
C ARG A 167 10.12 20.30 6.93
N ALA A 168 10.70 20.79 5.83
CA ALA A 168 10.50 20.20 4.52
C ALA A 168 10.77 18.72 4.72
N ALA A 169 9.70 17.93 4.80
CA ALA A 169 9.80 16.56 5.22
C ALA A 169 10.77 15.92 4.25
N ILE A 170 11.92 15.48 4.74
CA ILE A 170 12.80 14.56 4.04
C ILE A 170 11.92 13.33 3.85
N ARG A 171 11.14 13.34 2.77
CA ARG A 171 10.16 12.30 2.52
C ARG A 171 10.98 11.06 2.30
N PRO A 172 10.67 9.95 2.99
CA PRO A 172 11.36 8.70 2.73
C PRO A 172 11.24 8.42 1.23
N ARG A 173 12.35 8.06 0.59
CA ARG A 173 12.47 7.88 -0.88
C ARG A 173 11.34 7.01 -1.46
N ALA A 174 10.82 6.06 -0.69
CA ALA A 174 9.63 5.27 -1.00
C ALA A 174 8.37 6.11 -1.31
N ALA A 175 8.13 7.20 -0.57
CA ALA A 175 7.00 8.11 -0.78
C ALA A 175 7.17 8.98 -2.04
N GLN A 176 8.41 9.15 -2.53
CA GLN A 176 8.71 9.83 -3.80
C GLN A 176 8.45 8.90 -4.99
N LEU A 177 8.88 7.63 -4.91
CA LEU A 177 8.68 6.63 -5.97
C LEU A 177 7.19 6.46 -6.33
N SER A 178 6.30 6.45 -5.34
CA SER A 178 4.85 6.31 -5.58
C SER A 178 4.25 7.42 -6.46
N ARG A 179 4.89 8.60 -6.51
CA ARG A 179 4.41 9.76 -7.29
C ARG A 179 5.00 9.83 -8.69
N MET A 180 6.09 9.11 -8.94
CA MET A 180 6.79 9.12 -10.22
C MET A 180 6.12 8.21 -11.26
N SER A 181 6.32 8.51 -12.54
CA SER A 181 5.89 7.65 -13.64
C SER A 181 6.73 6.36 -13.68
N ALA A 182 6.23 5.32 -14.36
CA ALA A 182 6.96 4.06 -14.45
C ALA A 182 8.33 4.22 -15.14
N ALA A 183 8.41 5.02 -16.21
CA ALA A 183 9.66 5.29 -16.93
C ALA A 183 10.71 5.98 -16.04
N GLN A 184 10.28 6.96 -15.24
CA GLN A 184 11.16 7.64 -14.29
C GLN A 184 11.70 6.69 -13.21
N ARG A 185 10.87 5.74 -12.74
CA ARG A 185 11.34 4.70 -11.81
C ARG A 185 12.36 3.77 -12.44
N PHE A 186 12.17 3.38 -13.71
CA PHE A 186 13.16 2.56 -14.43
C PHE A 186 14.51 3.27 -14.56
N GLN A 187 14.52 4.57 -14.89
CA GLN A 187 15.76 5.35 -14.97
C GLN A 187 16.52 5.37 -13.65
N LEU A 188 15.83 5.62 -12.52
CA LEU A 188 16.47 5.57 -11.20
C LEU A 188 17.06 4.19 -10.87
N LEU A 189 16.38 3.11 -11.25
CA LEU A 189 16.91 1.75 -11.06
C LEU A 189 18.12 1.48 -11.94
N GLU A 190 18.16 2.01 -13.16
CA GLU A 190 19.32 1.91 -14.05
C GLU A 190 20.53 2.65 -13.46
N GLU A 191 20.33 3.87 -12.94
CA GLU A 191 21.37 4.61 -12.22
C GLU A 191 21.87 3.88 -10.97
N GLU A 192 20.97 3.29 -10.18
CA GLU A 192 21.37 2.51 -9.00
C GLU A 192 22.15 1.25 -9.42
N ARG A 193 21.74 0.60 -10.51
CA ARG A 193 22.43 -0.56 -11.06
C ARG A 193 23.83 -0.20 -11.55
N THR A 194 24.03 0.95 -12.21
CA THR A 194 25.37 1.38 -12.64
C THR A 194 26.24 1.73 -11.44
N ARG A 195 25.75 2.53 -10.50
CA ARG A 195 26.45 2.87 -9.24
C ARG A 195 26.87 1.60 -8.47
N PHE A 196 25.99 0.60 -8.40
CA PHE A 196 26.29 -0.65 -7.69
C PHE A 196 27.34 -1.49 -8.43
N ARG A 197 27.30 -1.51 -9.76
CA ARG A 197 28.34 -2.18 -10.57
C ARG A 197 29.71 -1.54 -10.36
N GLU A 198 29.78 -0.22 -10.31
CA GLU A 198 31.01 0.53 -10.00
C GLU A 198 31.51 0.23 -8.59
N LEU A 199 30.62 0.23 -7.59
CA LEU A 199 30.96 -0.14 -6.22
C LEU A 199 31.56 -1.54 -6.14
N LEU A 200 30.94 -2.52 -6.81
CA LEU A 200 31.44 -3.89 -6.89
C LEU A 200 32.73 -4.02 -7.71
N ALA A 201 33.02 -3.11 -8.63
CA ALA A 201 34.29 -3.06 -9.35
C ALA A 201 35.41 -2.49 -8.47
N SER A 202 35.08 -1.69 -7.44
CA SER A 202 36.09 -1.11 -6.57
C SER A 202 36.81 -2.17 -5.71
N PRO A 203 38.16 -2.21 -5.76
CA PRO A 203 38.92 -3.21 -5.01
C PRO A 203 38.82 -3.02 -3.50
N ALA A 204 38.67 -1.78 -3.02
CA ALA A 204 38.50 -1.47 -1.60
C ALA A 204 37.22 -2.09 -1.02
N TYR A 205 36.10 -2.05 -1.75
CA TYR A 205 34.85 -2.68 -1.35
C TYR A 205 34.95 -4.21 -1.39
N ARG A 206 35.63 -4.78 -2.40
CA ARG A 206 35.87 -6.23 -2.49
C ARG A 206 36.74 -6.76 -1.35
N ALA A 207 37.78 -6.03 -0.96
CA ALA A 207 38.68 -6.43 0.11
C ALA A 207 38.01 -6.34 1.49
N SER A 208 37.24 -5.28 1.75
CA SER A 208 36.65 -5.05 3.07
C SER A 208 35.32 -4.26 2.98
N PRO A 209 34.19 -4.93 2.69
CA PRO A 209 32.93 -4.24 2.40
C PRO A 209 32.38 -3.46 3.60
N LEU A 210 32.47 -4.03 4.81
CA LEU A 210 31.99 -3.37 6.04
C LEU A 210 32.78 -2.10 6.36
N GLN A 211 34.10 -2.10 6.13
CA GLN A 211 34.93 -0.92 6.36
C GLN A 211 34.65 0.18 5.33
N ALA A 212 34.48 -0.18 4.05
CA ALA A 212 34.13 0.76 2.99
C ALA A 212 32.79 1.46 3.29
N ILE A 213 31.78 0.69 3.70
CA ILE A 213 30.46 1.23 4.10
C ILE A 213 30.60 2.15 5.32
N GLY A 214 31.35 1.72 6.35
CA GLY A 214 31.57 2.52 7.56
C GLY A 214 32.24 3.87 7.27
N ARG A 215 33.23 3.90 6.36
CA ARG A 215 33.88 5.15 5.91
C ARG A 215 32.91 6.07 5.18
N GLN A 216 32.08 5.52 4.28
CA GLN A 216 31.09 6.30 3.54
C GLN A 216 30.04 6.92 4.46
N LEU A 217 29.53 6.14 5.43
CA LEU A 217 28.58 6.63 6.43
C LEU A 217 29.19 7.75 7.28
N ALA A 218 30.44 7.58 7.75
CA ALA A 218 31.13 8.61 8.51
C ALA A 218 31.33 9.91 7.71
N GLN A 219 31.58 9.82 6.40
CA GLN A 219 31.65 10.99 5.51
C GLN A 219 30.28 11.67 5.35
N GLN A 220 29.20 10.90 5.15
CA GLN A 220 27.85 11.45 5.06
C GLN A 220 27.44 12.19 6.34
N MET A 221 27.71 11.61 7.51
CA MET A 221 27.39 12.24 8.80
C MET A 221 28.13 13.58 8.99
N ARG A 222 29.38 13.69 8.54
CA ARG A 222 30.14 14.94 8.61
C ARG A 222 29.54 16.01 7.69
N LEU A 223 29.13 15.63 6.48
CA LEU A 223 28.51 16.54 5.51
C LEU A 223 27.15 17.04 5.99
N GLU A 224 26.29 16.15 6.52
CA GLU A 224 24.99 16.54 7.08
C GLU A 224 25.13 17.42 8.34
N GLY A 225 26.14 17.17 9.18
CA GLY A 225 26.44 18.00 10.35
C GLY A 225 26.95 19.41 9.99
N SER A 226 27.72 19.54 8.90
CA SER A 226 28.27 20.83 8.44
C SER A 226 27.26 21.75 7.77
N GLY A 227 26.08 21.24 7.36
CA GLY A 227 25.01 22.03 6.74
C GLY A 227 23.99 22.62 7.74
N GLN A 228 24.21 22.44 9.04
CA GLN A 228 23.32 22.92 10.11
C GLN A 228 23.92 24.09 10.93
N SER A 229 25.07 24.63 10.52
CA SER A 229 25.72 25.78 11.18
C SER A 229 25.61 27.07 10.37
#